data_AF-A0A7Y0PL64-F1
#
_entry.id   AF-A0A7Y0PL64-F1
#
_cell.length_a   1.000
_cell.length_b   1.000
_cell.length_c   1.000
_cell.angle_alpha   90.00
_cell.angle_beta   90.00
_cell.angle_gamma   90.00
#
_symmetry.space_group_name_H-M   'P 1'
#
loop_
_entity.id
_entity.type
_entity.pdbx_description
1 polymer ?
#
loop_
_entity_poly.entity_id
_entity_poly.type
_entity_poly.pdbx_seq_one_letter_code
_entity_poly.pdbx_strand_id
1 'polypeptide(L)' 'MIFILQFLTIYGFYLLPVYCIIFCLNLVSLLKKIKEEDYTTKNTIWLTVSFILIIMTIASLAALD' A
#
# COMPACT_ATOMS: atom_id res chain seq x y z
N MET A 1 -3.77 -12.07 -19.96
CA MET A 1 -2.68 -11.72 -19.03
C MET A 1 -2.31 -10.23 -19.14
N ILE A 2 -1.90 -9.75 -20.31
CA ILE A 2 -1.52 -8.34 -20.56
C ILE A 2 -2.63 -7.31 -20.25
N PHE A 3 -3.89 -7.58 -20.62
CA PHE A 3 -5.01 -6.69 -20.31
C PHE A 3 -5.21 -6.45 -18.80
N ILE A 4 -4.99 -7.47 -17.96
CA ILE A 4 -5.13 -7.37 -16.50
C ILE A 4 -4.01 -6.48 -15.92
N LEU A 5 -2.78 -6.63 -16.43
CA LEU A 5 -1.64 -5.82 -16.00
C LEU A 5 -1.82 -4.35 -16.36
N GLN A 6 -2.31 -4.03 -17.56
CA GLN A 6 -2.61 -2.63 -17.95
C GLN A 6 -3.66 -1.99 -17.05
N PHE A 7 -4.75 -2.71 -16.75
CA PHE A 7 -5.78 -2.21 -15.85
C PHE A 7 -5.22 -1.93 -14.45
N LEU A 8 -4.40 -2.85 -13.93
CA LEU A 8 -3.76 -2.71 -12.62
C LEU A 8 -2.79 -1.52 -12.58
N THR A 9 -1.99 -1.32 -13.63
CA THR A 9 -1.05 -0.21 -13.71
C THR A 9 -1.77 1.14 -13.79
N ILE A 10 -2.80 1.29 -14.62
CA ILE A 10 -3.55 2.56 -14.73
C ILE A 10 -4.25 2.87 -13.41
N TYR A 11 -5.02 1.91 -12.88
CA TYR A 11 -5.79 2.11 -11.65
C TYR A 11 -4.87 2.31 -10.43
N GLY A 12 -3.82 1.49 -10.34
CA GLY A 12 -2.79 1.57 -9.31
C GLY A 12 -2.05 2.90 -9.36
N PHE A 13 -1.71 3.43 -10.54
CA PHE A 13 -1.03 4.73 -10.66
C PHE A 13 -1.87 5.88 -10.10
N TYR A 14 -3.18 5.92 -10.41
CA TYR A 14 -4.07 6.96 -9.89
C TYR A 14 -4.29 6.85 -8.37
N LEU A 15 -4.29 5.63 -7.81
CA LEU A 15 -4.49 5.40 -6.38
C LEU A 15 -3.20 5.36 -5.56
N LEU A 16 -2.04 5.25 -6.21
CA LEU A 16 -0.72 5.27 -5.57
C LEU A 16 -0.54 6.41 -4.56
N PRO A 17 -0.86 7.69 -4.87
CA PRO A 17 -0.70 8.76 -3.89
C PRO A 17 -1.57 8.53 -2.65
N VAL A 18 -2.79 8.01 -2.82
CA VAL A 18 -3.71 7.70 -1.71
C VAL A 18 -3.14 6.57 -0.85
N TYR A 19 -2.69 5.47 -1.47
CA TYR A 19 -2.08 4.35 -0.75
C TYR A 19 -0.79 4.75 -0.02
N CYS A 20 0.02 5.64 -0.60
CA CYS A 20 1.22 6.17 0.04
C CYS A 20 0.89 6.99 1.30
N ILE A 21 -0.09 7.90 1.23
CA ILE A 21 -0.53 8.68 2.39
C ILE A 21 -1.01 7.73 3.49
N ILE A 22 -1.86 6.78 3.12
CA ILE A 22 -2.40 5.79 4.03
C ILE A 22 -1.28 4.97 4.69
N PHE A 23 -0.33 4.47 3.89
CA PHE A 23 0.81 3.69 4.37
C PHE A 23 1.64 4.50 5.39
N CYS A 24 2.00 5.73 5.05
CA CYS A 24 2.77 6.61 5.94
C CYS A 24 2.04 6.90 7.26
N LEU A 25 0.75 7.24 7.21
CA LEU A 25 -0.03 7.53 8.42
C LEU A 25 -0.18 6.30 9.31
N ASN A 26 -0.41 5.13 8.72
CA ASN A 26 -0.52 3.89 9.49
C ASN A 26 0.81 3.45 10.07
N LEU A 27 1.93 3.66 9.36
CA LEU A 27 3.26 3.40 9.88
C LEU A 27 3.57 4.28 11.09
N VAL A 28 3.32 5.58 10.98
CA VAL A 28 3.54 6.52 12.09
C VAL A 28 2.63 6.17 13.28
N SER A 29 1.36 5.84 13.03
CA SER A 29 0.44 5.44 14.10
C SER A 29 0.82 4.10 14.74
N LEU A 30 1.29 3.13 13.95
CA LEU A 30 1.80 1.84 14.45
C LEU A 30 3.01 2.06 15.37
N LEU A 31 3.99 2.86 14.95
CA LEU A 31 5.18 3.16 15.74
C LEU A 31 4.83 3.84 17.08
N LYS A 32 3.83 4.73 17.09
CA LYS A 32 3.33 5.34 18.34
C LYS A 32 2.65 4.32 19.24
N LYS A 33 1.79 3.46 18.69
CA LYS A 33 1.04 2.44 19.43
C LYS A 33 1.93 1.33 20.00
N ILE A 34 2.98 0.93 19.27
CA ILE A 34 3.98 -0.04 19.79
C ILE A 34 4.67 0.52 21.03
N LYS A 35 4.96 1.83 21.05
CA LYS A 35 5.58 2.49 22.21
C LYS A 35 4.64 2.58 23.42
N GLU A 36 3.34 2.68 23.18
CA GLU A 36 2.30 2.81 24.22
C GLU A 36 1.66 1.46 24.62
N GLU A 37 2.21 0.31 24.18
CA GLU A 37 1.67 -1.06 24.38
C GLU A 37 0.19 -1.21 23.98
N ASP A 38 -0.21 -0.46 22.97
CA ASP A 38 -1.60 -0.29 22.56
C ASP A 38 -1.95 -1.25 21.40
N TYR A 39 -3.23 -1.58 21.19
CA TYR A 39 -3.63 -2.56 20.17
C TYR A 39 -3.24 -2.09 18.75
N THR A 40 -2.35 -2.83 18.08
CA THR A 40 -1.77 -2.47 16.77
C THR A 40 -2.42 -3.15 15.57
N THR A 41 -3.27 -4.17 15.78
CA THR A 41 -3.77 -5.06 14.73
C THR A 41 -4.41 -4.32 13.54
N LYS A 42 -5.22 -3.29 13.80
CA LYS A 42 -5.90 -2.53 12.74
C LYS A 42 -4.92 -1.76 11.86
N ASN A 43 -3.97 -1.05 12.49
CA ASN A 43 -2.94 -0.29 11.77
C ASN A 43 -2.01 -1.22 10.99
N THR A 44 -1.66 -2.39 11.53
CA THR A 44 -0.86 -3.39 10.82
C THR A 44 -1.57 -3.90 9.57
N ILE A 45 -2.85 -4.28 9.67
CA ILE A 45 -3.62 -4.75 8.51
C ILE A 45 -3.67 -3.67 7.42
N TRP A 46 -3.99 -2.43 7.80
CA TRP A 46 -4.14 -1.34 6.85
C TRP A 46 -2.80 -0.92 6.21
N LEU A 47 -1.71 -0.98 6.98
CA LEU A 47 -0.35 -0.82 6.49
C LEU A 47 -0.01 -1.90 5.47
N THR A 48 -0.22 -3.17 5.81
CA THR A 48 0.10 -4.31 4.94
C THR A 48 -0.69 -4.28 3.65
N VAL A 49 -2.00 -4.03 3.71
CA VAL A 49 -2.85 -3.92 2.50
C VAL A 49 -2.37 -2.79 1.60
N SER A 50 -2.09 -1.61 2.16
CA SER A 50 -1.61 -0.47 1.38
C SER A 50 -0.24 -0.75 0.74
N PHE A 51 0.65 -1.40 1.49
CA PHE A 51 1.98 -1.78 1.01
C PHE A 51 1.92 -2.80 -0.13
N ILE A 52 1.07 -3.81 -0.02
CA ILE A 52 0.87 -4.81 -1.08
C ILE A 52 0.36 -4.13 -2.35
N LEU A 53 -0.60 -3.20 -2.26
CA LEU A 53 -1.14 -2.49 -3.41
C LEU A 53 -0.09 -1.59 -4.09
N ILE A 54 0.78 -0.93 -3.30
CA ILE A 54 1.90 -0.15 -3.82
C ILE A 54 2.88 -1.07 -4.58
N ILE A 55 3.31 -2.17 -3.97
CA ILE A 55 4.24 -3.12 -4.61
C ILE A 55 3.63 -3.72 -5.87
N MET A 56 2.36 -4.14 -5.83
CA MET A 56 1.68 -4.69 -7.01
C MET A 56 1.66 -3.69 -8.17
N THR A 57 1.45 -2.41 -7.89
CA THR A 57 1.46 -1.35 -8.91
C THR A 57 2.86 -1.14 -9.49
N ILE A 58 3.90 -1.14 -8.65
CA ILE A 58 5.29 -0.99 -9.12
C ILE A 58 5.72 -2.22 -9.92
N ALA A 59 5.38 -3.41 -9.44
CA ALA A 59 5.68 -4.67 -10.12
C ALA A 59 4.95 -4.79 -11.46
N SER A 60 3.69 -4.34 -11.55
CA SER A 60 2.95 -4.34 -12.80
C SER A 60 3.49 -3.32 -13.80
N LEU A 61 4.00 -2.17 -13.34
CA LEU A 61 4.72 -1.21 -14.17
C LEU A 61 6.02 -1.81 -14.71
N ALA A 62 6.85 -2.37 -13.83
CA ALA A 62 8.12 -2.99 -14.20
C ALA A 62 7.98 -4.22 -15.12
N ALA A 63 6.83 -4.89 -15.11
CA ALA A 63 6.53 -6.01 -16.00
C ALA A 63 5.95 -5.57 -17.37
N LEU A 64 5.58 -4.30 -17.52
CA LEU A 64 5.01 -3.74 -18.75
C LEU A 64 6.03 -2.91 -19.55
N ASP A 65 7.09 -2.42 -18.88
CA ASP A 65 8.31 -1.86 -19.48
C ASP A 65 9.11 -2.95 -20.24
#